data_AF-M0E5B4-F1
#
_entry.id   AF-M0E5B4-F1
#
_cell.length_a   1.000
_cell.length_b   1.000
_cell.length_c   1.000
_cell.angle_alpha   90.00
_cell.angle_beta   90.00
_cell.angle_gamma   90.00
#
_symmetry.space_group_name_H-M   'P 1'
#
loop_
_entity.id
_entity.type
_entity.pdbx_description
1 polymer ?
#
loop_
_entity_poly.entity_id
_entity_poly.type
_entity_poly.pdbx_seq_one_letter_code
_entity_poly.pdbx_strand_id
1 'polypeptide(L)'
;MRVVDGDTMEVEFPSGEVDTVRLLGVDTPETSVGSTTPDEFEGIPETAARRAHLGTWGAEASAFAESELAGEEVVVAVDERADRRGGFGRLLTYLYVDGEDFNERLLTDGYARLYDGEFAKRDAYAAAESDARERGVGLWNFDESAYESGETVGGVEIPPLPEDGDYDCGDFDTQAQANAVLDRTAGDPHALDADGDGEACESLA
;
A
#
# COMPACT_ATOMS: atom_id res chain seq x y z
N MET A 1 14.44 11.40 -11.41
CA MET A 1 13.14 10.80 -11.06
C MET A 1 12.91 11.00 -9.57
N ARG A 2 11.65 11.22 -9.17
CA ARG A 2 11.21 11.28 -7.77
C ARG A 2 10.19 10.17 -7.54
N VAL A 3 10.39 9.35 -6.51
CA VAL A 3 9.43 8.33 -6.09
C VAL A 3 8.35 9.00 -5.23
N VAL A 4 7.09 8.68 -5.48
CA VAL A 4 5.93 9.16 -4.70
C VAL A 4 5.50 8.07 -3.71
N ASP A 5 5.38 6.85 -4.22
CA ASP A 5 5.14 5.60 -3.48
C ASP A 5 5.73 4.42 -4.30
N GLY A 6 5.49 3.19 -3.87
CA GLY A 6 6.08 1.98 -4.46
C GLY A 6 5.74 1.73 -5.94
N ASP A 7 4.69 2.34 -6.49
CA ASP A 7 4.28 2.15 -7.89
C ASP A 7 3.97 3.45 -8.65
N THR A 8 4.14 4.61 -8.02
CA THR A 8 3.90 5.94 -8.58
C THR A 8 5.14 6.82 -8.46
N MET A 9 5.54 7.42 -9.59
CA MET A 9 6.75 8.23 -9.67
C MET A 9 6.55 9.46 -10.55
N GLU A 10 7.37 10.49 -10.33
CA GLU A 10 7.52 11.62 -11.24
C GLU A 10 8.81 11.47 -12.06
N VAL A 11 8.63 11.49 -13.38
CA VAL A 11 9.71 11.32 -14.35
C VAL A 11 9.91 12.61 -15.14
N GLU A 12 11.15 13.08 -15.20
CA GLU A 12 11.56 14.18 -16.07
C GLU A 12 12.07 13.60 -17.40
N PHE A 13 11.44 13.99 -18.50
CA PHE A 13 11.82 13.56 -19.85
C PHE A 13 12.94 14.45 -20.41
N PRO A 14 13.66 14.00 -21.47
CA PRO A 14 14.69 14.81 -22.13
C PRO A 14 14.21 16.17 -22.67
N SER A 15 12.90 16.36 -22.84
CA SER A 15 12.28 17.64 -23.19
C SER A 15 12.27 18.66 -22.04
N GLY A 16 12.54 18.23 -20.80
CA GLY A 16 12.33 18.99 -19.56
C GLY A 16 10.90 18.93 -19.03
N GLU A 17 10.02 18.14 -19.65
CA GLU A 17 8.66 17.90 -19.15
C GLU A 17 8.72 16.91 -17.98
N VAL A 18 7.97 17.20 -16.92
CA VAL A 18 7.77 16.28 -15.79
C VAL A 18 6.36 15.73 -15.87
N ASP A 19 6.22 14.40 -15.81
CA ASP A 19 4.92 13.71 -15.79
C ASP A 19 4.88 12.70 -14.64
N THR A 20 3.68 12.45 -14.15
CA THR A 20 3.43 11.41 -13.15
C THR A 20 3.13 10.09 -13.86
N VAL A 21 3.94 9.08 -13.57
CA VAL A 21 3.78 7.73 -14.10
C VAL A 21 3.23 6.80 -13.01
N ARG A 22 2.34 5.89 -13.39
CA ARG A 22 1.89 4.74 -12.59
C ARG A 22 2.41 3.48 -13.28
N LEU A 23 3.01 2.61 -12.50
CA LEU A 23 3.51 1.34 -13.03
C LEU A 23 2.34 0.49 -13.51
N LEU A 24 2.40 0.08 -14.77
CA LEU A 24 1.38 -0.74 -15.39
C LEU A 24 1.47 -2.18 -14.86
N GLY A 25 0.33 -2.74 -14.47
CA GLY A 25 0.19 -4.15 -14.10
C GLY A 25 0.61 -4.50 -12.67
N VAL A 26 0.99 -3.50 -11.86
CA VAL A 26 1.38 -3.71 -10.46
C VAL A 26 0.68 -2.73 -9.54
N ASP A 27 0.50 -3.14 -8.30
CA ASP A 27 -0.12 -2.36 -7.25
C ASP A 27 0.58 -2.64 -5.93
N THR A 28 1.21 -1.62 -5.36
CA THR A 28 1.84 -1.73 -4.04
C THR A 28 0.84 -1.42 -2.93
N PRO A 29 0.97 -2.00 -1.72
CA PRO A 29 0.12 -1.61 -0.60
C PRO A 29 0.19 -0.09 -0.38
N GLU A 30 -0.96 0.57 -0.39
CA GLU A 30 -1.04 2.00 -0.13
C GLU A 30 -0.58 2.27 1.30
N THR A 31 0.25 3.30 1.49
CA THR A 31 0.75 3.69 2.82
C THR A 31 -0.32 4.37 3.68
N SER A 32 -1.46 4.72 3.10
CA SER A 32 -2.56 5.43 3.76
C SER A 32 -3.70 4.46 4.08
N VAL A 33 -3.96 4.25 5.38
CA VAL A 33 -5.03 3.39 5.87
C VAL A 33 -6.39 3.86 5.33
N GLY A 34 -7.17 2.94 4.75
CA GLY A 34 -8.50 3.20 4.18
C GLY A 34 -8.58 3.29 2.65
N SER A 35 -7.45 3.23 1.95
CA SER A 35 -7.40 3.30 0.47
C SER A 35 -7.44 1.92 -0.19
N THR A 36 -7.10 0.87 0.56
CA THR A 36 -7.05 -0.50 0.08
C THR A 36 -8.42 -1.14 0.20
N THR A 37 -9.00 -1.57 -0.91
CA THR A 37 -10.25 -2.33 -0.87
C THR A 37 -9.99 -3.75 -0.33
N PRO A 38 -10.91 -4.32 0.49
CA PRO A 38 -10.67 -5.58 1.22
C PRO A 38 -10.23 -6.76 0.34
N ASP A 39 -10.65 -6.79 -0.92
CA ASP A 39 -10.39 -7.89 -1.85
C ASP A 39 -9.04 -7.77 -2.58
N GLU A 40 -8.24 -6.72 -2.32
CA GLU A 40 -7.07 -6.43 -3.15
C GLU A 40 -5.91 -7.40 -2.94
N PHE A 41 -5.67 -7.84 -1.69
CA PHE A 41 -4.54 -8.70 -1.33
C PHE A 41 -5.03 -10.09 -0.93
N GLU A 42 -5.07 -11.00 -1.90
CA GLU A 42 -5.58 -12.37 -1.71
C GLU A 42 -4.78 -13.17 -0.68
N GLY A 43 -5.49 -13.87 0.21
CA GLY A 43 -4.88 -14.78 1.18
C GLY A 43 -4.43 -14.11 2.48
N ILE A 44 -4.59 -12.79 2.60
CA ILE A 44 -4.34 -12.04 3.84
C ILE A 44 -5.70 -11.69 4.48
N PRO A 45 -6.06 -12.25 5.65
CA PRO A 45 -7.36 -12.03 6.27
C PRO A 45 -7.56 -10.56 6.70
N GLU A 46 -8.78 -10.04 6.64
CA GLU A 46 -9.09 -8.66 7.02
C GLU A 46 -9.08 -8.48 8.55
N THR A 47 -7.88 -8.33 9.11
CA THR A 47 -7.64 -8.13 10.54
C THR A 47 -6.71 -6.95 10.80
N ALA A 48 -6.61 -6.50 12.07
CA ALA A 48 -5.65 -5.46 12.45
C ALA A 48 -4.21 -5.85 12.08
N ALA A 49 -3.88 -7.14 12.17
CA ALA A 49 -2.60 -7.69 11.73
C ALA A 49 -2.35 -7.46 10.23
N ARG A 50 -3.38 -7.60 9.39
CA ARG A 50 -3.28 -7.29 7.95
C ARG A 50 -2.95 -5.84 7.71
N ARG A 51 -3.58 -4.89 8.41
CA ARG A 51 -3.28 -3.47 8.22
C ARG A 51 -1.85 -3.15 8.58
N ALA A 52 -1.38 -3.62 9.73
CA ALA A 52 0.00 -3.45 10.14
C ALA A 52 0.97 -4.09 9.12
N HIS A 53 0.64 -5.28 8.61
CA HIS A 53 1.43 -5.96 7.59
C HIS A 53 1.49 -5.18 6.27
N LEU A 54 0.34 -4.77 5.73
CA LEU A 54 0.26 -4.03 4.47
C LEU A 54 0.88 -2.64 4.59
N GLY A 55 0.69 -1.93 5.71
CA GLY A 55 1.35 -0.65 5.96
C GLY A 55 2.88 -0.78 5.99
N THR A 56 3.40 -1.83 6.65
CA THR A 56 4.82 -2.16 6.63
C THR A 56 5.31 -2.40 5.20
N TRP A 57 4.60 -3.25 4.44
CA TRP A 57 5.00 -3.58 3.07
C TRP A 57 4.82 -2.44 2.07
N GLY A 58 3.91 -1.50 2.30
CA GLY A 58 3.82 -0.25 1.52
C GLY A 58 5.03 0.64 1.73
N ALA A 59 5.53 0.74 2.97
CA ALA A 59 6.78 1.45 3.27
C ALA A 59 8.00 0.73 2.67
N GLU A 60 8.08 -0.59 2.78
CA GLU A 60 9.14 -1.40 2.18
C GLU A 60 9.14 -1.29 0.65
N ALA A 61 7.98 -1.30 0.00
CA ALA A 61 7.86 -1.12 -1.45
C ALA A 61 8.30 0.27 -1.90
N SER A 62 7.93 1.31 -1.14
CA SER A 62 8.38 2.69 -1.41
C SER A 62 9.90 2.82 -1.24
N ALA A 63 10.47 2.26 -0.17
CA ALA A 63 11.91 2.26 0.07
C ALA A 63 12.68 1.48 -1.01
N PHE A 64 12.14 0.35 -1.46
CA PHE A 64 12.70 -0.42 -2.56
C PHE A 64 12.70 0.39 -3.86
N ALA A 65 11.56 0.98 -4.23
CA ALA A 65 11.47 1.85 -5.39
C ALA A 65 12.44 3.03 -5.31
N GLU A 66 12.55 3.70 -4.16
CA GLU A 66 13.54 4.76 -3.95
C GLU A 66 14.97 4.25 -4.17
N SER A 67 15.32 3.09 -3.61
CA SER A 67 16.68 2.54 -3.70
C SER A 67 17.09 2.15 -5.12
N GLU A 68 16.14 1.72 -5.95
CA GLU A 68 16.39 1.23 -7.31
C GLU A 68 16.24 2.31 -8.38
N LEU A 69 15.49 3.38 -8.09
CA LEU A 69 15.09 4.38 -9.07
C LEU A 69 15.67 5.77 -8.79
N ALA A 70 15.94 6.13 -7.52
CA ALA A 70 16.34 7.48 -7.19
C ALA A 70 17.72 7.83 -7.79
N GLY A 71 17.71 8.80 -8.71
CA GLY A 71 18.93 9.27 -9.38
C GLY A 71 19.32 8.44 -10.61
N GLU A 72 18.60 7.37 -10.93
CA GLU A 72 18.88 6.50 -12.07
C GLU A 72 18.24 7.00 -13.38
N GLU A 73 18.87 6.68 -14.51
CA GLU A 73 18.28 6.82 -15.83
C GLU A 73 17.46 5.57 -16.17
N VAL A 74 16.18 5.77 -16.48
CA VAL A 74 15.26 4.66 -16.77
C VAL A 74 14.72 4.73 -18.18
N VAL A 75 14.38 3.57 -18.74
CA VAL A 75 13.61 3.52 -19.98
C VAL A 75 12.12 3.41 -19.63
N VAL A 76 11.37 4.43 -20.04
CA VAL A 76 9.91 4.45 -19.94
C VAL A 76 9.32 3.83 -21.20
N ALA A 77 8.58 2.73 -21.05
CA ALA A 77 7.86 2.09 -22.14
C ALA A 77 6.35 2.08 -21.89
N VAL A 78 5.58 2.22 -22.96
CA VAL A 78 4.11 2.11 -22.93
C VAL A 78 3.68 0.81 -23.60
N ASP A 79 2.54 0.29 -23.19
CA ASP A 79 1.94 -0.90 -23.80
C ASP A 79 0.88 -0.49 -24.83
N GLU A 80 0.88 -1.13 -26.00
CA GLU A 80 -0.13 -0.86 -27.05
C GLU A 80 -1.50 -1.49 -26.76
N ARG A 81 -1.55 -2.49 -25.86
CA ARG A 81 -2.79 -3.16 -25.43
C ARG A 81 -3.45 -2.46 -24.24
N ALA A 82 -2.70 -1.65 -23.50
CA ALA A 82 -3.23 -0.88 -22.38
C ALA A 82 -3.59 0.54 -22.82
N ASP A 83 -4.47 1.18 -22.07
CA ASP A 83 -4.64 2.62 -22.18
C ASP A 83 -3.34 3.35 -21.84
N ARG A 84 -3.06 4.44 -22.54
CA ARG A 84 -1.84 5.21 -22.28
C ARG A 84 -1.89 5.92 -20.93
N ARG A 85 -3.07 6.29 -20.44
CA ARG A 85 -3.27 6.96 -19.17
C ARG A 85 -4.42 6.33 -18.40
N GLY A 86 -4.26 6.22 -17.08
CA GLY A 86 -5.31 5.75 -16.17
C GLY A 86 -6.40 6.80 -15.94
N GLY A 87 -7.46 6.43 -15.21
CA GLY A 87 -8.62 7.31 -14.94
C GLY A 87 -8.28 8.63 -14.23
N PHE A 88 -7.15 8.68 -13.51
CA PHE A 88 -6.63 9.87 -12.84
C PHE A 88 -5.65 10.69 -13.70
N GLY A 89 -5.48 10.34 -14.97
CA GLY A 89 -4.58 11.04 -15.89
C GLY A 89 -3.09 10.69 -15.74
N ARG A 90 -2.72 9.72 -14.89
CA ARG A 90 -1.33 9.22 -14.76
C ARG A 90 -0.92 8.43 -16.00
N LEU A 91 0.33 8.58 -16.47
CA LEU A 91 0.87 7.80 -17.59
C LEU A 91 1.11 6.35 -17.16
N LEU A 92 0.55 5.38 -17.88
CA LEU A 92 0.72 3.95 -17.56
C LEU A 92 1.96 3.41 -18.25
N THR A 93 2.91 2.90 -17.48
CA THR A 93 4.25 2.58 -18.01
C THR A 93 4.86 1.31 -17.43
N TYR A 94 5.69 0.65 -18.25
CA TYR A 94 6.76 -0.20 -17.75
C TYR A 94 8.01 0.65 -17.57
N LEU A 95 8.68 0.49 -16.44
CA LEU A 95 10.02 1.02 -16.26
C LEU A 95 11.06 -0.07 -16.41
N TYR A 96 12.15 0.27 -17.09
CA TYR A 96 13.33 -0.56 -17.13
C TYR A 96 14.53 0.16 -16.56
N VAL A 97 15.22 -0.52 -15.64
CA VAL A 97 16.49 -0.09 -15.03
C VAL A 97 17.54 -1.11 -15.47
N ASP A 98 18.64 -0.66 -16.08
CA ASP A 98 19.68 -1.54 -16.63
C ASP A 98 19.18 -2.67 -17.57
N GLY A 99 18.03 -2.45 -18.19
CA GLY A 99 17.38 -3.40 -19.10
C GLY A 99 16.48 -4.45 -18.41
N GLU A 100 16.35 -4.40 -17.09
CA GLU A 100 15.47 -5.25 -16.29
C GLU A 100 14.11 -4.59 -16.08
N ASP A 101 13.03 -5.36 -16.12
CA ASP A 101 11.67 -4.87 -15.91
C ASP A 101 11.41 -4.65 -14.41
N PHE A 102 11.38 -3.39 -14.00
CA PHE A 102 11.19 -3.01 -12.60
C PHE A 102 9.80 -3.42 -12.09
N ASN A 103 8.77 -3.33 -12.93
CA ASN A 103 7.41 -3.70 -12.55
C ASN A 103 7.34 -5.22 -12.26
N GLU A 104 7.92 -6.06 -13.12
CA GLU A 104 7.97 -7.52 -12.87
C GLU A 104 8.76 -7.86 -11.60
N ARG A 105 9.82 -7.10 -11.32
CA ARG A 105 10.65 -7.28 -10.13
C ARG A 105 9.88 -6.98 -8.84
N LEU A 106 8.99 -5.98 -8.82
CA LEU A 106 8.10 -5.73 -7.68
C LEU A 106 7.24 -6.95 -7.33
N LEU A 107 6.76 -7.69 -8.33
CA LEU A 107 5.98 -8.91 -8.12
C LEU A 107 6.86 -10.07 -7.65
N THR A 108 8.01 -10.24 -8.31
CA THR A 108 8.96 -11.32 -8.01
C THR A 108 9.50 -11.24 -6.59
N ASP A 109 9.82 -10.03 -6.13
CA ASP A 109 10.37 -9.77 -4.81
C ASP A 109 9.28 -9.52 -3.76
N GLY A 110 7.99 -9.62 -4.14
CA GLY A 110 6.85 -9.57 -3.22
C GLY A 110 6.56 -8.18 -2.63
N TYR A 111 6.87 -7.11 -3.36
CA TYR A 111 6.53 -5.73 -2.97
C TYR A 111 5.16 -5.27 -3.50
N ALA A 112 4.66 -5.92 -4.54
CA ALA A 112 3.39 -5.59 -5.18
C ALA A 112 2.54 -6.84 -5.44
N ARG A 113 1.26 -6.61 -5.65
CA ARG A 113 0.34 -7.56 -6.28
C ARG A 113 0.15 -7.25 -7.76
N LEU A 114 -0.36 -8.21 -8.52
CA LEU A 114 -0.80 -8.01 -9.89
C LEU A 114 -2.03 -7.09 -9.90
N TYR A 115 -1.91 -5.95 -10.60
CA TYR A 115 -3.07 -5.10 -10.86
C TYR A 115 -3.90 -5.65 -12.02
N ASP A 116 -5.21 -5.70 -11.84
CA ASP A 116 -6.11 -6.20 -12.87
C ASP A 116 -6.22 -5.24 -14.06
N GLY A 117 -6.02 -5.78 -15.26
CA GLY A 117 -6.08 -5.02 -16.50
C GLY A 117 -5.64 -5.83 -17.72
N GLU A 118 -5.81 -5.27 -18.90
CA GLU A 118 -5.32 -5.84 -20.16
C GLU A 118 -4.00 -5.17 -20.57
N PHE A 119 -2.93 -5.96 -20.64
CA PHE A 119 -1.60 -5.51 -21.04
C PHE A 119 -0.76 -6.70 -21.54
N ALA A 120 0.30 -6.44 -22.31
CA ALA A 120 1.02 -7.48 -23.03
C ALA A 120 1.76 -8.48 -22.14
N LYS A 121 2.20 -8.04 -20.95
CA LYS A 121 3.00 -8.86 -20.01
C LYS A 121 2.20 -9.56 -18.92
N ARG A 122 0.86 -9.50 -18.95
CA ARG A 122 0.00 -9.98 -17.86
C ARG A 122 0.30 -11.42 -17.44
N ASP A 123 0.51 -12.32 -18.38
CA ASP A 123 0.79 -13.73 -18.07
C ASP A 123 2.13 -13.93 -17.35
N ALA A 124 3.16 -13.13 -17.69
CA ALA A 124 4.45 -13.17 -17.01
C ALA A 124 4.33 -12.62 -15.58
N TYR A 125 3.60 -11.51 -15.42
CA TYR A 125 3.39 -10.89 -14.11
C TYR A 125 2.55 -11.78 -13.18
N ALA A 126 1.52 -12.44 -13.72
CA ALA A 126 0.75 -13.43 -12.98
C ALA A 126 1.61 -14.62 -12.51
N ALA A 127 2.55 -15.08 -13.35
CA ALA A 127 3.48 -16.14 -12.96
C ALA A 127 4.45 -15.69 -11.86
N ALA A 128 4.97 -14.46 -11.96
CA ALA A 128 5.87 -13.88 -10.95
C ALA A 128 5.17 -13.73 -9.58
N GLU A 129 3.95 -13.17 -9.56
CA GLU A 129 3.16 -13.07 -8.33
C GLU A 129 2.84 -14.46 -7.75
N SER A 130 2.45 -15.43 -8.59
CA SER A 130 2.15 -16.79 -8.13
C SER A 130 3.35 -17.45 -7.45
N ASP A 131 4.56 -17.32 -8.01
CA ASP A 131 5.79 -17.86 -7.38
C ASP A 131 6.10 -17.15 -6.05
N ALA A 132 5.98 -15.82 -6.01
CA ALA A 132 6.18 -15.05 -4.78
C ALA A 132 5.20 -15.46 -3.68
N ARG A 133 3.92 -15.68 -4.03
CA ARG A 133 2.88 -16.17 -3.13
C ARG A 133 3.17 -17.57 -2.61
N GLU A 134 3.49 -18.51 -3.51
CA GLU A 134 3.80 -19.90 -3.13
C GLU A 134 5.01 -20.00 -2.19
N ARG A 135 5.97 -19.09 -2.35
CA ARG A 135 7.20 -19.05 -1.55
C ARG A 135 7.09 -18.21 -0.29
N GLY A 136 5.99 -17.47 -0.09
CA GLY A 136 5.87 -16.51 1.00
C GLY A 136 6.98 -15.46 0.93
N VAL A 137 7.20 -14.86 -0.24
CA VAL A 137 8.17 -13.78 -0.43
C VAL A 137 7.46 -12.45 -0.17
N GLY A 138 8.17 -11.55 0.50
CA GLY A 138 7.70 -10.19 0.69
C GLY A 138 6.38 -10.11 1.46
N LEU A 139 5.45 -9.33 0.93
CA LEU A 139 4.09 -9.13 1.46
C LEU A 139 3.27 -10.43 1.54
N TRP A 140 3.70 -11.49 0.86
CA TRP A 140 3.03 -12.79 0.91
C TRP A 140 3.45 -13.63 2.12
N ASN A 141 4.48 -13.20 2.87
CA ASN A 141 4.90 -13.84 4.11
C ASN A 141 4.06 -13.37 5.31
N PHE A 142 2.75 -13.59 5.24
CA PHE A 142 1.84 -13.18 6.30
C PHE A 142 1.72 -14.26 7.39
N ASP A 143 2.07 -13.89 8.63
CA ASP A 143 1.79 -14.67 9.83
C ASP A 143 1.08 -13.76 10.84
N GLU A 144 -0.21 -14.00 11.04
CA GLU A 144 -1.02 -13.25 11.99
C GLU A 144 -0.45 -13.30 13.41
N SER A 145 0.20 -14.40 13.80
CA SER A 145 0.77 -14.54 15.14
C SER A 145 2.03 -13.69 15.37
N ALA A 146 2.61 -13.12 14.30
CA ALA A 146 3.70 -12.17 14.38
C ALA A 146 3.24 -10.76 14.81
N TYR A 147 1.92 -10.51 14.76
CA TYR A 147 1.31 -9.25 15.16
C TYR A 147 0.65 -9.44 16.53
N GLU A 148 0.87 -8.50 17.46
CA GLU A 148 0.16 -8.54 18.73
C GLU A 148 -1.35 -8.47 18.46
N SER A 149 -2.08 -9.49 18.90
CA SER A 149 -3.52 -9.52 18.78
C SER A 149 -4.11 -8.34 19.54
N GLY A 150 -4.92 -7.54 18.85
CA GLY A 150 -5.66 -6.44 19.43
C GLY A 150 -6.44 -6.83 20.70
N GLU A 151 -6.72 -5.85 21.56
CA GLU A 151 -7.55 -6.09 22.75
C GLU A 151 -9.02 -6.07 22.35
N THR A 152 -9.80 -7.07 22.76
CA THR A 152 -11.26 -7.02 22.60
C THR A 152 -11.90 -6.29 23.78
N VAL A 153 -12.47 -5.11 23.53
CA VAL A 153 -13.20 -4.31 24.52
C VAL A 153 -14.68 -4.24 24.13
N GLY A 154 -15.57 -4.72 24.98
CA GLY A 154 -17.02 -4.64 24.73
C GLY A 154 -17.51 -5.42 23.48
N GLY A 155 -16.69 -6.33 22.94
CA GLY A 155 -16.98 -7.04 21.68
C GLY A 155 -16.43 -6.36 20.43
N VAL A 156 -15.70 -5.26 20.59
CA VAL A 156 -14.96 -4.56 19.54
C VAL A 156 -13.48 -4.90 19.65
N GLU A 157 -12.87 -5.34 18.56
CA GLU A 157 -11.42 -5.59 18.50
C GLU A 157 -10.68 -4.28 18.24
N ILE A 158 -9.90 -3.82 19.22
CA ILE A 158 -9.08 -2.61 19.13
C ILE A 158 -7.70 -3.03 18.60
N PRO A 159 -7.14 -2.36 17.57
CA PRO A 159 -5.77 -2.61 17.12
C PRO A 159 -4.76 -2.46 18.28
N PRO A 160 -3.58 -3.09 18.20
CA PRO A 160 -2.50 -2.80 19.14
C PRO A 160 -2.11 -1.32 19.08
N LEU A 161 -1.57 -0.79 20.19
CA LEU A 161 -1.09 0.60 20.24
C LEU A 161 0.09 0.76 19.26
N PRO A 162 0.10 1.79 18.40
CA PRO A 162 1.24 2.08 17.53
C PRO A 162 2.55 2.28 18.30
N GLU A 163 3.69 2.10 17.62
CA GLU A 163 5.02 2.16 18.26
C GLU A 163 5.37 3.54 18.84
N ASP A 164 4.81 4.61 18.30
CA ASP A 164 4.94 5.97 18.83
C ASP A 164 4.10 6.21 20.10
N GLY A 165 3.22 5.26 20.43
CA GLY A 165 2.38 5.28 21.61
C GLY A 165 1.13 6.16 21.46
N ASP A 166 0.80 6.59 20.25
CA ASP A 166 -0.36 7.46 19.97
C ASP A 166 -1.32 6.79 18.99
N TYR A 167 -2.63 6.89 19.24
CA TYR A 167 -3.63 6.45 18.26
C TYR A 167 -4.05 7.66 17.43
N ASP A 168 -4.08 7.49 16.13
CA ASP A 168 -4.72 8.42 15.19
C ASP A 168 -6.00 7.79 14.63
N CYS A 169 -6.86 8.63 14.04
CA CYS A 169 -8.06 8.12 13.35
C CYS A 169 -7.75 7.14 12.21
N GLY A 170 -6.53 7.17 11.66
CA GLY A 170 -6.06 6.21 10.68
C GLY A 170 -5.85 4.81 11.24
N ASP A 171 -5.78 4.62 12.56
CA ASP A 171 -5.53 3.30 13.15
C ASP A 171 -6.79 2.44 13.26
N PHE A 172 -7.97 3.01 13.07
CA PHE A 172 -9.26 2.33 13.27
C PHE A 172 -10.00 2.10 11.95
N ASP A 173 -10.64 0.93 11.82
CA ASP A 173 -11.50 0.58 10.69
C ASP A 173 -12.91 1.15 10.84
N THR A 174 -13.35 1.37 12.08
CA THR A 174 -14.71 1.80 12.41
C THR A 174 -14.70 2.86 13.50
N GLN A 175 -15.69 3.75 13.47
CA GLN A 175 -15.91 4.72 14.53
C GLN A 175 -16.08 4.04 15.90
N ALA A 176 -16.64 2.81 15.92
CA ALA A 176 -16.81 2.02 17.13
C ALA A 176 -15.48 1.64 17.81
N GLN A 177 -14.42 1.37 17.04
CA GLN A 177 -13.09 1.10 17.61
C GLN A 177 -12.47 2.37 18.20
N ALA A 178 -12.57 3.49 17.49
CA ALA A 178 -12.07 4.78 17.97
C ALA A 178 -12.79 5.20 19.27
N ASN A 179 -14.12 5.06 19.30
CA ASN A 179 -14.93 5.30 20.49
C ASN A 179 -14.55 4.38 21.66
N ALA A 180 -14.25 3.10 21.40
CA ALA A 180 -13.79 2.18 22.44
C ALA A 180 -12.45 2.61 23.06
N VAL A 181 -11.59 3.31 22.32
CA VAL A 181 -10.35 3.92 22.85
C VAL A 181 -10.66 5.21 23.61
N LEU A 182 -11.46 6.12 23.03
CA LEU A 182 -11.84 7.38 23.67
C LEU A 182 -12.49 7.15 25.04
N ASP A 183 -13.44 6.22 25.13
CA ASP A 183 -14.19 5.90 26.35
C ASP A 183 -13.31 5.39 27.51
N ARG A 184 -12.17 4.77 27.22
CA ARG A 184 -11.24 4.22 28.24
C ARG A 184 -10.13 5.20 28.61
N THR A 185 -9.88 6.22 27.80
CA THR A 185 -8.81 7.20 28.03
C THR A 185 -9.36 8.54 28.52
N ALA A 186 -9.00 8.93 29.74
CA ALA A 186 -9.46 10.20 30.28
C ALA A 186 -8.76 11.39 29.60
N GLY A 187 -9.55 12.35 29.11
CA GLY A 187 -9.05 13.63 28.60
C GLY A 187 -8.51 13.60 27.17
N ASP A 188 -8.94 12.60 26.38
CA ASP A 188 -8.60 12.45 24.95
C ASP A 188 -7.09 12.61 24.66
N PRO A 189 -6.23 11.75 25.25
CA PRO A 189 -4.79 11.85 25.08
C PRO A 189 -4.31 11.60 23.65
N HIS A 190 -5.16 10.96 22.84
CA HIS A 190 -4.92 10.59 21.45
C HIS A 190 -5.57 11.57 20.46
N ALA A 191 -6.18 12.65 20.95
CA ALA A 191 -6.86 13.65 20.12
C ALA A 191 -7.88 13.06 19.13
N LEU A 192 -8.56 11.97 19.51
CA LEU A 192 -9.54 11.28 18.68
C LEU A 192 -10.88 12.04 18.62
N ASP A 193 -11.14 12.89 19.61
CA ASP A 193 -12.35 13.73 19.75
C ASP A 193 -11.94 15.21 19.72
N ALA A 194 -11.54 15.66 18.53
CA ALA A 194 -10.94 16.98 18.33
C ALA A 194 -11.89 18.15 18.65
N ASP A 195 -13.21 17.96 18.53
CA ASP A 195 -14.21 18.98 18.83
C ASP A 195 -14.87 18.82 20.21
N GLY A 196 -14.62 17.70 20.89
CA GLY A 196 -14.94 17.47 22.29
C GLY A 196 -16.41 17.14 22.52
N ASP A 197 -17.07 16.54 21.53
CA ASP A 197 -18.48 16.19 21.58
C ASP A 197 -18.75 14.77 22.10
N GLY A 198 -17.69 13.98 22.27
CA GLY A 198 -17.72 12.61 22.75
C GLY A 198 -17.79 11.56 21.64
N GLU A 199 -17.69 11.94 20.37
CA GLU A 199 -17.65 11.04 19.22
C GLU A 199 -16.26 11.04 18.58
N ALA A 200 -15.51 9.95 18.79
CA ALA A 200 -14.18 9.80 18.22
C ALA A 200 -14.23 9.66 16.69
N CYS A 201 -13.31 10.32 15.99
CA CYS A 201 -13.01 10.09 14.58
C CYS A 201 -14.24 10.03 13.67
N GLU A 202 -15.12 11.03 13.74
CA GLU A 202 -16.40 11.11 12.99
C GLU A 202 -16.29 10.93 11.46
N SER A 203 -15.07 10.98 10.92
CA SER A 203 -14.79 10.65 9.51
C SER A 203 -14.86 9.14 9.19
N LEU A 204 -14.83 8.28 10.21
CA LEU A 204 -14.92 6.82 10.08
C LEU A 204 -16.38 6.37 10.02
N ALA A 205 -16.61 5.23 9.35
CA ALA A 205 -17.94 4.61 9.20
C ALA A 205 -18.37 3.80 10.42
#